data_AF-A0A7C1Z015-F1
#
_entry.id   AF-A0A7C1Z015-F1
#
_cell.length_a   1.000
_cell.length_b   1.000
_cell.length_c   1.000
_cell.angle_alpha   90.00
_cell.angle_beta   90.00
_cell.angle_gamma   90.00
#
_symmetry.space_group_name_H-M   'P 1'
#
loop_
_entity.id
_entity.type
_entity.pdbx_description
1 polymer ?
#
loop_
_entity_poly.entity_id
_entity_poly.type
_entity_poly.pdbx_seq_one_letter_code
_entity_poly.pdbx_strand_id
1 'polypeptide(L)' 'MRLIAIRLSLRLLAWLPLPVNHALGGVIGWLFYLIPNNVKNTTLVNLSLCMPGLTNSEKKKLARRSLIE' A
#
# COMPACT_ATOMS: atom_id res chain seq x y z
N MET A 1 0.07 25.97 -0.91
CA MET A 1 -0.90 24.91 -0.52
C MET A 1 -0.25 23.56 -0.21
N ARG A 2 0.56 22.97 -1.11
CA ARG A 2 1.15 21.61 -0.93
C ARG A 2 1.98 21.43 0.36
N LEU A 3 2.78 22.42 0.75
CA LEU A 3 3.59 22.38 1.99
C LEU A 3 2.74 22.40 3.26
N ILE A 4 1.60 23.10 3.23
CA ILE A 4 0.68 23.18 4.37
C ILE A 4 0.02 21.82 4.58
N ALA A 5 -0.46 21.20 3.49
CA ALA A 5 -1.06 19.87 3.54
C ALA A 5 -0.11 18.81 4.11
N ILE A 6 1.16 18.80 3.67
CA ILE A 6 2.19 17.87 4.18
C ILE A 6 2.44 18.12 5.67
N ARG A 7 2.59 19.37 6.10
CA ARG A 7 2.83 19.69 7.53
C ARG A 7 1.64 19.29 8.41
N LEU A 8 0.42 19.52 7.96
CA LEU A 8 -0.79 19.15 8.71
C LEU A 8 -0.93 17.63 8.82
N SER A 9 -0.73 16.90 7.73
CA SER A 9 -0.79 15.43 7.76
C SER A 9 0.28 14.84 8.68
N LEU A 10 1.53 15.31 8.61
CA LEU A 10 2.58 14.86 9.54
C LEU A 10 2.23 15.14 11.01
N ARG A 11 1.66 16.31 11.34
CA ARG A 11 1.24 16.63 12.71
C ARG A 11 0.10 15.72 13.19
N LEU A 12 -0.88 15.46 12.34
CA LEU A 12 -2.01 14.58 12.65
C LEU A 12 -1.52 13.14 12.91
N LEU A 13 -0.67 12.60 12.04
CA LEU A 13 -0.12 11.26 12.20
C LEU A 13 0.81 11.16 13.42
N ALA A 14 1.57 12.22 13.74
CA ALA A 14 2.46 12.25 14.90
C ALA A 14 1.71 12.28 16.25
N TRP A 15 0.47 12.75 16.28
CA TRP A 15 -0.34 12.77 17.50
C TRP A 15 -1.07 11.44 17.74
N LEU A 16 -1.20 10.59 16.71
CA LEU A 16 -1.87 9.31 16.82
C LEU A 16 -0.97 8.25 17.47
N PRO A 17 -1.49 7.38 18.35
CA PRO A 17 -0.74 6.23 18.83
C PRO A 17 -0.26 5.35 17.69
N LEU A 18 0.96 4.84 17.77
CA LEU A 18 1.58 4.01 16.74
C LEU A 18 0.71 2.83 16.27
N PRO A 19 0.00 2.07 17.15
CA PRO A 19 -0.88 1.00 16.70
C PRO A 19 -2.03 1.49 15.81
N VAL A 20 -2.56 2.68 16.07
CA VAL A 20 -3.63 3.28 15.28
C VAL A 20 -3.09 3.71 13.92
N ASN A 21 -1.88 4.27 13.87
CA ASN A 21 -1.25 4.64 12.61
C ASN A 21 -0.98 3.42 11.72
N HIS A 22 -0.55 2.30 12.32
CA HIS A 22 -0.42 1.02 11.61
C HIS A 22 -1.76 0.48 11.13
N ALA A 23 -2.81 0.53 11.96
CA ALA A 23 -4.15 0.10 11.55
C ALA A 23 -4.67 0.94 10.38
N LEU A 24 -4.48 2.26 10.40
CA LEU A 24 -4.82 3.15 9.30
C LEU A 24 -4.06 2.78 8.03
N GLY A 25 -2.74 2.58 8.12
CA GLY A 25 -1.92 2.11 7.01
C GLY A 25 -2.42 0.80 6.42
N GLY A 26 -2.73 -0.18 7.27
CA GLY A 26 -3.27 -1.48 6.84
C GLY A 26 -4.64 -1.38 6.16
N VAL A 27 -5.53 -0.51 6.66
CA VAL A 27 -6.84 -0.26 6.02
C VAL A 27 -6.66 0.39 4.65
N ILE A 28 -5.80 1.41 4.54
CA ILE A 28 -5.49 2.08 3.28
C ILE A 28 -4.89 1.07 2.28
N GLY A 29 -3.94 0.28 2.72
CA GLY A 29 -3.33 -0.78 1.93
C GLY A 29 -4.34 -1.83 1.45
N TRP A 30 -5.26 -2.24 2.33
CA TRP A 30 -6.32 -3.19 2.00
C TRP A 30 -7.28 -2.61 0.95
N LEU A 31 -7.64 -1.33 1.05
CA LEU A 31 -8.44 -0.63 0.05
C LEU A 31 -7.71 -0.58 -1.31
N PHE A 32 -6.41 -0.31 -1.33
CA PHE A 32 -5.62 -0.36 -2.56
C PHE A 32 -5.53 -1.76 -3.16
N TYR A 33 -5.61 -2.81 -2.34
CA TYR A 33 -5.67 -4.17 -2.88
C TYR A 33 -7.05 -4.53 -3.45
N LEU A 34 -8.13 -4.09 -2.79
CA LEU A 34 -9.50 -4.42 -3.18
C LEU A 34 -9.94 -3.67 -4.43
N ILE A 35 -9.70 -2.36 -4.49
CA ILE A 35 -10.16 -1.49 -5.57
C ILE A 35 -9.20 -1.62 -6.77
N PRO A 36 -9.68 -1.81 -8.01
CA PRO A 36 -8.82 -1.75 -9.19
C PRO A 36 -8.22 -0.34 -9.31
N ASN A 37 -6.89 -0.25 -9.23
CA ASN A 37 -6.16 1.00 -9.32
C ASN A 37 -4.77 0.78 -9.94
N ASN A 38 -4.12 1.89 -10.29
CA ASN A 38 -2.80 1.87 -10.92
C ASN A 38 -1.71 1.30 -9.99
N VAL A 39 -1.78 1.50 -8.68
CA VAL A 39 -0.79 0.97 -7.72
C VAL A 39 -0.78 -0.56 -7.79
N LYS A 40 -1.95 -1.19 -7.67
CA LYS A 40 -2.11 -2.65 -7.79
C LYS A 40 -1.62 -3.16 -9.16
N ASN A 41 -1.98 -2.48 -10.24
CA ASN A 41 -1.56 -2.87 -11.59
C ASN A 41 -0.04 -2.80 -11.74
N THR A 42 0.58 -1.70 -11.35
CA THR A 42 2.05 -1.52 -11.39
C THR A 42 2.76 -2.57 -10.53
N THR A 43 2.26 -2.88 -9.34
CA THR A 43 2.81 -3.96 -8.50
C THR A 43 2.78 -5.31 -9.22
N LEU A 44 1.66 -5.68 -9.85
CA LEU A 44 1.54 -6.95 -10.57
C LEU A 44 2.43 -7.01 -11.83
N VAL A 45 2.56 -5.90 -12.56
CA VAL A 45 3.48 -5.79 -13.70
C VAL A 45 4.92 -5.97 -13.22
N ASN A 46 5.33 -5.26 -12.17
CA ASN A 46 6.68 -5.39 -11.60
C ASN A 46 6.96 -6.81 -11.12
N LEU A 47 6.02 -7.46 -10.44
CA LEU A 47 6.17 -8.86 -10.04
C LEU A 47 6.25 -9.82 -11.24
N SER A 48 5.57 -9.51 -12.34
CA SER A 48 5.63 -10.33 -13.55
C SER A 48 6.98 -10.20 -14.25
N LEU A 49 7.58 -9.01 -14.23
CA LEU A 49 8.90 -8.73 -14.82
C LEU A 49 10.04 -9.24 -13.93
N CYS A 50 10.00 -8.95 -12.63
CA CYS A 50 11.09 -9.24 -11.71
C CYS A 50 11.03 -10.65 -11.10
N MET A 51 9.86 -11.29 -11.06
CA MET A 51 9.67 -12.62 -10.49
C MET A 51 8.90 -13.54 -11.46
N PRO A 52 9.44 -13.78 -12.67
CA PRO A 52 8.74 -14.55 -13.71
C PRO A 52 8.44 -15.99 -13.29
N GLY A 53 9.29 -16.59 -12.43
CA GLY A 53 9.13 -17.96 -11.92
C GLY A 53 7.99 -18.17 -10.92
N LEU A 54 7.38 -17.10 -10.41
CA LEU A 54 6.21 -17.22 -9.54
C LEU A 54 4.94 -17.49 -10.36
N THR A 55 4.09 -18.37 -9.84
CA THR A 55 2.73 -18.56 -10.36
C THR A 55 1.90 -17.30 -10.19
N ASN A 56 0.81 -17.19 -10.96
CA ASN A 56 -0.11 -16.06 -10.84
C ASN A 56 -0.74 -15.93 -9.44
N SER A 57 -0.94 -17.04 -8.73
CA SER A 57 -1.46 -17.04 -7.37
C SER A 57 -0.43 -16.46 -6.38
N GLU A 58 0.83 -16.86 -6.51
CA GLU A 58 1.93 -16.36 -5.68
C GLU A 58 2.17 -14.88 -5.93
N LYS A 59 2.15 -14.42 -7.19
CA LYS A 59 2.23 -13.00 -7.53
C LYS A 59 1.09 -12.19 -6.90
N LYS A 60 -0.15 -12.70 -6.92
CA LYS A 60 -1.29 -12.03 -6.26
C LYS A 60 -1.13 -11.98 -4.74
N LYS A 61 -0.68 -13.08 -4.12
CA LYS A 61 -0.43 -13.16 -2.68
C LYS A 61 0.66 -12.18 -2.26
N LEU A 62 1.74 -12.11 -3.04
CA LEU A 62 2.84 -11.19 -2.79
C LEU A 62 2.43 -9.73 -3.01
N ALA A 63 1.69 -9.43 -4.08
CA ALA A 63 1.13 -8.10 -4.30
C ALA A 63 0.22 -7.65 -3.15
N ARG A 64 -0.59 -8.55 -2.60
CA ARG A 64 -1.42 -8.26 -1.41
C ARG A 64 -0.56 -7.90 -0.20
N ARG A 65 0.49 -8.68 0.08
CA ARG A 65 1.39 -8.41 1.20
C ARG A 65 2.07 -7.06 1.04
N SER A 66 2.68 -6.80 -0.13
CA SER A 66 3.36 -5.53 -0.40
C SER A 66 2.48 -4.28 -0.37
N LEU A 67 1.15 -4.42 -0.47
CA LEU A 67 0.22 -3.29 -0.39
C LEU A 67 -0.33 -3.07 1.02
N ILE A 68 -0.39 -4.11 1.85
CA ILE A 68 -1.07 -4.08 3.17
C ILE A 68 -0.07 -4.06 4.33
N GLU A 69 1.03 -4.81 4.21
CA GLU A 69 2.11 -4.94 5.20
C GLU A 69 3.25 -3.97 4.89
#